data_AF-A0A6A3MKS5-F1
#
_entry.id   AF-A0A6A3MKS5-F1
#
_cell.length_a   1.000
_cell.length_b   1.000
_cell.length_c   1.000
_cell.angle_alpha   90.00
_cell.angle_beta   90.00
_cell.angle_gamma   90.00
#
_symmetry.space_group_name_H-M   'P 1'
#
loop_
_entity.id
_entity.type
_entity.pdbx_description
1 polymer ?
#
loop_
_entity_poly.entity_id
_entity_poly.type
_entity_poly.pdbx_seq_one_letter_code
_entity_poly.pdbx_strand_id
1 'polypeptide(L)'
;MSTPGVDTLNNNHTQAGPAVNKNYGLNKEFNSKAMDFDQRRQAVIRFVQDAIAASVDRQKLNADNNGSGNTNEFKVGSLVLLATQNLARHAVSDFGVSKLAPRFIGPFTVLAKHGNAYTQRPLPMPTYLPMAP
;
A
#
# COMPACT_ATOMS: atom_id res chain seq x y z
N MET A 1 105.01 -5.80 -29.51
CA MET A 1 104.88 -4.50 -30.21
C MET A 1 103.41 -4.15 -30.27
N SER A 2 103.06 -2.86 -30.23
CA SER A 2 101.68 -2.37 -30.12
C SER A 2 101.35 -1.39 -31.27
N THR A 3 100.07 -1.00 -31.35
CA THR A 3 99.48 0.16 -32.07
C THR A 3 99.04 -0.07 -33.55
N PRO A 4 98.21 0.82 -34.18
CA PRO A 4 96.73 0.81 -34.04
C PRO A 4 95.91 1.19 -35.33
N GLY A 5 94.56 1.29 -35.23
CA GLY A 5 93.68 2.07 -36.15
C GLY A 5 92.40 1.33 -36.62
N VAL A 6 91.14 1.81 -36.43
CA VAL A 6 90.42 3.00 -37.03
C VAL A 6 89.84 2.64 -38.43
N ASP A 7 88.54 2.73 -38.79
CA ASP A 7 87.25 3.27 -38.24
C ASP A 7 86.04 2.42 -38.76
N THR A 8 84.74 2.55 -38.40
CA THR A 8 83.78 3.57 -38.92
C THR A 8 82.29 3.31 -38.53
N LEU A 9 81.57 4.28 -37.92
CA LEU A 9 80.07 4.50 -37.85
C LEU A 9 79.17 3.34 -37.30
N ASN A 10 77.88 3.42 -36.91
CA ASN A 10 76.73 4.37 -36.82
C ASN A 10 75.69 3.76 -35.81
N ASN A 11 74.70 4.39 -35.14
CA ASN A 11 74.29 5.79 -34.90
C ASN A 11 73.33 5.90 -33.66
N ASN A 12 73.45 7.02 -32.94
CA ASN A 12 72.40 7.90 -32.36
C ASN A 12 71.03 7.38 -31.83
N HIS A 13 70.81 7.64 -30.53
CA HIS A 13 69.60 8.21 -29.90
C HIS A 13 68.35 8.45 -30.78
N THR A 14 67.24 7.77 -30.46
CA THR A 14 65.88 8.27 -30.73
C THR A 14 65.05 8.26 -29.45
N GLN A 15 64.74 9.45 -28.95
CA GLN A 15 63.84 9.70 -27.85
C GLN A 15 62.42 9.23 -28.19
N ALA A 16 61.87 8.27 -27.43
CA ALA A 16 60.50 7.84 -27.59
C ALA A 16 59.53 8.95 -27.15
N GLY A 17 58.66 9.39 -28.06
CA GLY A 17 57.54 10.28 -27.73
C GLY A 17 56.52 9.60 -26.82
N PRO A 18 55.55 10.36 -26.25
CA PRO A 18 54.60 9.84 -25.28
C PRO A 18 53.63 8.83 -25.92
N ALA A 19 53.96 7.55 -25.80
CA ALA A 19 53.05 6.46 -26.16
C ALA A 19 51.89 6.43 -25.17
N VAL A 20 50.78 7.10 -25.53
CA VAL A 20 49.53 7.07 -24.76
C VAL A 20 49.05 5.62 -24.66
N ASN A 21 49.26 5.01 -23.49
CA ASN A 21 48.92 3.62 -23.25
C ASN A 21 47.39 3.45 -23.23
N LYS A 22 46.85 2.96 -24.35
CA LYS A 22 45.42 2.76 -24.61
C LYS A 22 44.71 1.90 -23.56
N ASN A 23 45.42 1.04 -22.83
CA ASN A 23 44.81 0.20 -21.79
C ASN A 23 44.30 1.02 -20.59
N TYR A 24 44.94 2.14 -20.24
CA TYR A 24 44.46 3.06 -19.19
C TYR A 24 43.27 3.93 -19.62
N GLY A 25 43.00 4.03 -20.93
CA GLY A 25 41.79 4.67 -21.44
C GLY A 25 40.59 3.72 -21.37
N LEU A 26 40.78 2.50 -21.88
CA LEU A 26 39.73 1.49 -21.98
C LEU A 26 39.26 0.98 -20.60
N ASN A 27 40.18 0.77 -19.65
CA ASN A 27 39.78 0.36 -18.30
C ASN A 27 39.01 1.47 -17.56
N LYS A 28 39.37 2.75 -17.75
CA LYS A 28 38.67 3.90 -17.18
C LYS A 28 37.26 4.04 -17.76
N GLU A 29 37.11 3.86 -19.07
CA GLU A 29 35.79 3.90 -19.72
C GLU A 29 34.91 2.73 -19.24
N PHE A 30 35.44 1.51 -19.21
CA PHE A 30 34.73 0.32 -18.71
C PHE A 30 34.26 0.48 -17.26
N ASN A 31 35.15 0.93 -16.35
CA ASN A 31 34.77 1.18 -14.96
C ASN A 31 33.73 2.31 -14.84
N SER A 32 33.81 3.36 -15.66
CA SER A 32 32.77 4.41 -15.64
C SER A 32 31.39 3.90 -16.09
N LYS A 33 31.35 3.00 -17.08
CA LYS A 33 30.09 2.36 -17.54
C LYS A 33 29.52 1.39 -16.50
N ALA A 34 30.37 0.66 -15.76
CA ALA A 34 29.93 -0.16 -14.65
C ALA A 34 29.33 0.68 -13.51
N MET A 35 30.01 1.76 -13.09
CA MET A 35 29.51 2.66 -12.04
C MET A 35 28.19 3.37 -12.44
N ASP A 36 28.05 3.81 -13.69
CA ASP A 36 26.81 4.40 -14.20
C ASP A 36 25.65 3.38 -14.20
N PHE A 37 25.91 2.12 -14.59
CA PHE A 37 24.92 1.05 -14.50
C PHE A 37 24.47 0.81 -13.05
N ASP A 38 25.41 0.71 -12.10
CA ASP A 38 25.09 0.49 -10.69
C ASP A 38 24.32 1.67 -10.09
N GLN A 39 24.71 2.91 -10.38
CA GLN A 39 24.00 4.12 -9.94
C GLN A 39 22.56 4.15 -10.47
N ARG A 40 22.33 3.81 -11.75
CA ARG A 40 20.98 3.73 -12.32
C ARG A 40 20.14 2.64 -11.66
N ARG A 41 20.73 1.47 -11.37
CA ARG A 41 20.03 0.37 -10.66
C ARG A 41 19.64 0.80 -9.25
N GLN A 42 20.55 1.43 -8.50
CA GLN A 42 20.28 1.94 -7.16
C GLN A 42 19.19 3.03 -7.16
N ALA A 43 19.23 3.95 -8.12
CA ALA A 43 18.20 4.99 -8.26
C ALA A 43 16.80 4.38 -8.52
N VAL A 44 16.71 3.36 -9.37
CA VAL A 44 15.43 2.65 -9.63
C VAL A 44 14.93 1.91 -8.39
N ILE A 45 15.81 1.21 -7.66
CA ILE A 45 15.44 0.51 -6.41
C ILE A 45 14.93 1.50 -5.38
N ARG A 46 15.63 2.62 -5.17
CA ARG A 46 15.24 3.68 -4.24
C ARG A 46 13.89 4.29 -4.61
N PHE A 47 13.68 4.62 -5.89
CA PHE A 47 12.41 5.13 -6.41
C PHE A 47 11.24 4.19 -6.14
N VAL A 48 11.41 2.87 -6.39
CA VAL A 48 10.36 1.88 -6.12
C VAL A 48 10.06 1.77 -4.62
N GLN A 49 11.08 1.79 -3.77
CA GLN A 49 10.90 1.78 -2.31
C GLN A 49 10.13 3.02 -1.80
N ASP A 50 10.49 4.21 -2.29
CA ASP A 50 9.79 5.46 -1.92
C ASP A 50 8.35 5.48 -2.43
N ALA A 51 8.11 5.00 -3.65
CA ALA A 51 6.76 4.87 -4.20
C ALA A 51 5.89 3.88 -3.40
N ILE A 52 6.47 2.78 -2.90
CA ILE A 52 5.79 1.82 -2.01
C ILE A 52 5.48 2.47 -0.67
N ALA A 53 6.46 3.13 -0.02
CA ALA A 53 6.26 3.82 1.25
C ALA A 53 5.14 4.88 1.15
N ALA A 54 5.22 5.77 0.15
CA ALA A 54 4.19 6.78 -0.12
C ALA A 54 2.83 6.19 -0.54
N SER A 55 2.79 4.93 -1.02
CA SER A 55 1.52 4.21 -1.24
C SER A 55 0.93 3.70 0.07
N VAL A 56 1.75 3.10 0.94
CA VAL A 56 1.35 2.60 2.26
C VAL A 56 0.84 3.75 3.15
N ASP A 57 1.55 4.88 3.19
CA ASP A 57 1.13 6.05 3.98
C ASP A 57 -0.21 6.62 3.50
N ARG A 58 -0.45 6.65 2.18
CA ARG A 58 -1.74 7.07 1.62
C ARG A 58 -2.85 6.04 1.90
N GLN A 59 -2.56 4.75 1.85
CA GLN A 59 -3.53 3.71 2.23
C GLN A 59 -3.90 3.83 3.71
N LYS A 60 -2.91 4.05 4.58
CA LYS A 60 -3.15 4.28 6.01
C LYS A 60 -3.99 5.55 6.23
N LEU A 61 -3.62 6.69 5.64
CA LEU A 61 -4.39 7.93 5.77
C LEU A 61 -5.85 7.76 5.30
N ASN A 62 -6.07 7.05 4.19
CA ASN A 62 -7.41 6.74 3.71
C ASN A 62 -8.16 5.78 4.65
N ALA A 63 -7.48 4.81 5.26
CA ALA A 63 -8.07 3.91 6.25
C ALA A 63 -8.38 4.63 7.57
N ASP A 64 -7.54 5.56 8.03
CA ASP A 64 -7.76 6.37 9.22
C ASP A 64 -8.95 7.34 9.00
N ASN A 65 -9.04 7.96 7.81
CA ASN A 65 -10.14 8.87 7.46
C ASN A 65 -11.49 8.16 7.20
N ASN A 66 -11.49 6.96 6.61
CA ASN A 66 -12.71 6.28 6.16
C ASN A 66 -13.05 5.01 6.98
N GLY A 67 -12.16 4.53 7.84
CA GLY A 67 -12.31 3.29 8.61
C GLY A 67 -13.25 3.39 9.81
N SER A 68 -13.63 4.61 10.20
CA SER A 68 -14.70 4.87 11.17
C SER A 68 -16.08 4.69 10.53
N GLY A 69 -16.43 3.43 10.25
CA GLY A 69 -17.76 3.07 9.78
C GLY A 69 -18.84 3.50 10.80
N ASN A 70 -19.96 4.02 10.28
CA ASN A 70 -21.21 4.36 10.97
C ASN A 70 -21.17 5.34 12.18
N THR A 71 -20.72 6.58 11.95
CA THR A 71 -20.98 7.76 12.82
C THR A 71 -22.47 8.15 13.00
N ASN A 72 -23.42 7.34 12.53
CA ASN A 72 -24.86 7.58 12.65
C ASN A 72 -25.33 7.33 14.08
N GLU A 73 -25.44 8.39 14.87
CA GLU A 73 -25.99 8.29 16.22
C GLU A 73 -27.52 8.33 16.24
N PHE A 74 -28.13 7.34 16.88
CA PHE A 74 -29.57 7.35 17.15
C PHE A 74 -29.87 8.02 18.50
N LYS A 75 -30.94 8.82 18.57
CA LYS A 75 -31.41 9.42 19.81
C LYS A 75 -32.31 8.45 20.57
N VAL A 76 -32.37 8.58 21.90
CA VAL A 76 -33.38 7.87 22.70
C VAL A 76 -34.78 8.28 22.23
N GLY A 77 -35.67 7.30 22.09
CA GLY A 77 -37.01 7.47 21.49
C GLY A 77 -37.06 7.37 19.96
N SER A 78 -35.92 7.40 19.25
CA SER A 78 -35.92 7.17 17.80
C SER A 78 -36.35 5.74 17.45
N LEU A 79 -37.07 5.61 16.33
CA LEU A 79 -37.35 4.31 15.70
C LEU A 79 -36.20 3.94 14.77
N VAL A 80 -35.69 2.72 14.90
CA VAL A 80 -34.57 2.19 14.12
C VAL A 80 -34.91 0.82 13.56
N LEU A 81 -34.34 0.50 12.40
CA LEU A 81 -34.45 -0.84 11.80
C LEU A 81 -33.16 -1.61 12.04
N LEU A 82 -33.28 -2.88 12.41
CA LEU A 82 -32.13 -3.72 12.73
C LEU A 82 -31.73 -4.56 11.50
N ALA A 83 -30.47 -4.47 11.08
CA ALA A 83 -29.95 -5.16 9.91
C ALA A 83 -29.78 -6.66 10.19
N THR A 84 -30.41 -7.52 9.38
CA THR A 84 -30.41 -8.98 9.58
C THR A 84 -29.03 -9.62 9.40
N GLN A 85 -28.16 -8.99 8.61
CA GLN A 85 -26.78 -9.42 8.36
C GLN A 85 -25.93 -9.56 9.64
N ASN A 86 -26.20 -8.76 10.68
CA ASN A 86 -25.41 -8.72 11.91
C ASN A 86 -26.03 -9.53 13.05
N LEU A 87 -27.09 -10.30 12.78
CA LEU A 87 -27.80 -11.09 13.78
C LEU A 87 -27.38 -12.56 13.72
N ALA A 88 -27.45 -13.24 14.85
CA ALA A 88 -27.17 -14.67 14.93
C ALA A 88 -28.17 -15.45 14.05
N ARG A 89 -27.68 -16.45 13.30
CA ARG A 89 -28.50 -17.18 12.31
C ARG A 89 -29.80 -17.79 12.86
N HIS A 90 -29.82 -18.16 14.14
CA HIS A 90 -31.01 -18.67 14.81
C HIS A 90 -32.08 -17.59 15.08
N ALA A 91 -31.68 -16.32 15.29
CA ALA A 91 -32.59 -15.19 15.50
C ALA A 91 -33.26 -14.68 14.22
N VAL A 92 -32.81 -15.18 13.05
CA VAL A 92 -33.31 -14.85 11.70
C VAL A 92 -33.71 -16.14 10.96
N SER A 93 -33.86 -17.27 11.67
CA SER A 93 -33.98 -18.59 11.05
C SER A 93 -35.20 -18.74 10.14
N ASP A 94 -36.30 -18.06 10.47
CA ASP A 94 -37.58 -18.15 9.77
C ASP A 94 -37.58 -17.52 8.37
N PHE A 95 -36.58 -16.69 8.04
CA PHE A 95 -36.46 -16.03 6.74
C PHE A 95 -35.67 -16.85 5.69
N GLY A 96 -34.93 -17.87 6.16
CA GLY A 96 -34.03 -18.69 5.35
C GLY A 96 -32.87 -17.90 4.69
N VAL A 97 -31.97 -18.61 4.01
CA VAL A 97 -30.92 -17.99 3.17
C VAL A 97 -31.44 -17.61 1.78
N SER A 98 -32.66 -17.05 1.72
CA SER A 98 -33.33 -16.74 0.47
C SER A 98 -32.93 -15.36 -0.08
N LYS A 99 -32.89 -15.22 -1.41
CA LYS A 99 -32.70 -13.93 -2.11
C LYS A 99 -33.83 -12.91 -1.82
N LEU A 100 -34.92 -13.37 -1.20
CA LEU A 100 -36.10 -12.59 -0.84
C LEU A 100 -36.19 -12.29 0.68
N ALA A 101 -35.20 -12.71 1.47
CA ALA A 101 -35.17 -12.45 2.90
C ALA A 101 -35.07 -10.94 3.19
N PRO A 102 -35.81 -10.40 4.18
CA PRO A 102 -35.70 -9.01 4.57
C PRO A 102 -34.28 -8.63 5.02
N ARG A 103 -33.73 -7.57 4.42
CA ARG A 103 -32.43 -6.99 4.83
C ARG A 103 -32.47 -6.30 6.20
N PHE A 104 -33.65 -5.86 6.61
CA PHE A 104 -33.90 -5.17 7.86
C PHE A 104 -35.19 -5.71 8.50
N ILE A 105 -35.19 -5.82 9.82
CA ILE A 105 -36.38 -6.17 10.62
C ILE A 105 -36.80 -4.98 11.49
N GLY A 106 -38.12 -4.85 11.67
CA GLY A 106 -38.84 -4.17 12.75
C GLY A 106 -38.49 -2.72 13.09
N PRO A 107 -39.47 -1.81 13.31
CA PRO A 107 -39.21 -0.60 14.08
C PRO A 107 -38.96 -0.94 15.55
N PHE A 108 -37.72 -0.77 16.00
CA PHE A 108 -37.33 -0.83 17.41
C PHE A 108 -37.21 0.59 17.98
N THR A 109 -37.65 0.81 19.22
CA THR A 109 -37.41 2.06 19.94
C THR A 109 -36.07 1.99 20.66
N VAL A 110 -35.21 3.00 20.46
CA VAL A 110 -33.99 3.17 21.24
C VAL A 110 -34.33 3.63 22.66
N LEU A 111 -33.93 2.86 23.66
CA LEU A 111 -34.17 3.14 25.09
C LEU A 111 -32.99 3.85 25.76
N ALA A 112 -31.75 3.46 25.42
CA ALA A 112 -30.53 4.03 25.98
C ALA A 112 -29.33 3.82 25.04
N LYS A 113 -28.28 4.62 25.23
CA LYS A 113 -26.97 4.48 24.58
C LYS A 113 -25.91 4.20 25.65
N HIS A 114 -25.12 3.15 25.47
CA HIS A 114 -24.04 2.73 26.36
C HIS A 114 -22.75 2.61 25.53
N GLY A 115 -21.91 3.66 25.54
CA GLY A 115 -20.80 3.76 24.60
C GLY A 115 -21.32 3.73 23.15
N ASN A 116 -20.84 2.78 22.35
CA ASN A 116 -21.27 2.57 20.96
C ASN A 116 -22.47 1.61 20.83
N ALA A 117 -22.97 1.03 21.93
CA ALA A 117 -24.09 0.10 21.93
C ALA A 117 -25.42 0.81 22.25
N TYR A 118 -26.52 0.29 21.70
CA TYR A 118 -27.87 0.81 21.91
C TYR A 118 -28.77 -0.25 22.54
N THR A 119 -29.39 0.07 23.68
CA THR A 119 -30.46 -0.75 24.25
C THR A 119 -31.74 -0.42 23.48
N GLN A 120 -32.40 -1.44 22.93
CA GLN A 120 -33.54 -1.30 22.03
C GLN A 120 -34.66 -2.27 22.42
N ARG A 121 -35.91 -1.93 22.10
CA ARG A 121 -37.08 -2.81 22.31
C ARG A 121 -38.00 -2.76 21.09
N PRO A 122 -38.61 -3.88 20.66
CA PRO A 122 -39.67 -3.86 19.66
C PRO A 122 -40.79 -2.90 20.05
N LEU A 123 -41.42 -2.26 19.06
CA LEU A 123 -42.71 -1.61 19.32
C LEU A 123 -43.74 -2.64 19.80
N PRO A 124 -44.63 -2.29 20.75
CA PRO A 124 -45.77 -3.13 21.06
C PRO A 124 -46.62 -3.26 19.79
N MET A 125 -47.05 -4.48 19.48
CA MET A 125 -48.02 -4.70 18.40
C MET A 125 -49.29 -3.91 18.71
N PRO A 126 -49.95 -3.30 17.70
CA PRO A 126 -51.30 -2.80 17.88
C PRO A 126 -52.19 -3.98 18.27
N THR A 127 -52.63 -4.01 19.53
CA THR A 127 -53.69 -4.94 19.94
C THR A 127 -54.95 -4.51 19.20
N TYR A 128 -55.28 -5.22 18.12
CA TYR A 128 -56.59 -5.12 17.50
C TYR A 128 -57.62 -5.56 18.55
N LEU A 129 -58.29 -4.58 19.16
CA LEU A 129 -59.41 -4.86 20.04
C LEU A 129 -60.44 -5.65 19.24
N PRO A 130 -60.96 -6.78 19.75
CA PRO A 130 -62.01 -7.51 19.06
C PRO A 130 -63.20 -6.58 18.88
N MET A 131 -63.62 -6.41 17.63
CA MET A 131 -64.81 -5.67 17.28
C MET A 131 -65.98 -6.36 17.97
N ALA A 132 -66.67 -5.65 18.86
CA ALA A 132 -67.76 -6.23 19.65
C ALA A 132 -68.89 -6.73 18.72
N PRO A 133 -69.54 -7.85 19.07
CA PRO A 133 -70.59 -8.47 18.25
C PRO A 133 -71.88 -7.64 18.16
#